data_AF-A0A832XKN7-F1
#
_entry.id   AF-A0A832XKN7-F1
#
_cell.length_a   1.000
_cell.length_b   1.000
_cell.length_c   1.000
_cell.angle_alpha   90.00
_cell.angle_beta   90.00
_cell.angle_gamma   90.00
#
_symmetry.space_group_name_H-M   'P 1'
#
loop_
_entity.id
_entity.type
_entity.pdbx_description
1 polymer ?
#
loop_
_entity_poly.entity_id
_entity_poly.type
_entity_poly.pdbx_seq_one_letter_code
_entity_poly.pdbx_strand_id
1 'polypeptide(L)' 'AQAEDMLGMARAYHSDAQHFLAAGRGDDAFAAVNYAHGWLDAGVRLGLLDGKGDWRLFTTD' A
#
# COMPACT_ATOMS: atom_id res chain seq x y z
N ALA A 1 17.20 -2.66 -1.95
CA ALA A 1 17.01 -1.74 -0.81
C ALA A 1 15.70 -0.99 -0.99
N GLN A 2 15.63 0.04 -1.83
CA GLN A 2 14.44 0.91 -1.94
C GLN A 2 13.13 0.18 -2.31
N ALA A 3 13.13 -0.78 -3.24
CA ALA A 3 11.93 -1.55 -3.57
C ALA A 3 11.42 -2.41 -2.39
N GLU A 4 12.33 -3.01 -1.63
CA GLU A 4 12.00 -3.76 -0.41
C GLU A 4 11.49 -2.85 0.69
N ASP A 5 12.02 -1.63 0.80
CA ASP A 5 11.53 -0.63 1.75
C ASP A 5 10.09 -0.22 1.42
N MET A 6 9.76 0.01 0.14
CA MET A 6 8.39 0.30 -0.32
C MET A 6 7.43 -0.85 0.01
N LEU A 7 7.84 -2.10 -0.29
CA LEU A 7 7.04 -3.29 0.04
C LEU A 7 6.93 -3.51 1.56
N GLY A 8 7.98 -3.20 2.31
CA GLY A 8 8.00 -3.24 3.77
C GLY A 8 6.96 -2.30 4.37
N MET A 9 6.91 -1.06 3.88
CA MET A 9 5.91 -0.08 4.31
C MET A 9 4.49 -0.50 3.92
N ALA A 10 4.28 -0.99 2.70
CA ALA A 10 2.97 -1.50 2.28
C ALA A 10 2.49 -2.65 3.17
N ARG A 11 3.37 -3.59 3.53
CA ARG A 11 3.06 -4.71 4.44
C ARG A 11 2.76 -4.24 5.86
N ALA A 12 3.53 -3.27 6.38
CA ALA A 12 3.32 -2.72 7.72
C ALA A 12 1.92 -2.08 7.84
N TYR A 13 1.58 -1.17 6.92
CA TYR A 13 0.27 -0.53 6.92
C TYR A 13 -0.88 -1.50 6.67
N HIS A 14 -0.68 -2.55 5.86
CA HIS A 14 -1.68 -3.60 5.72
C HIS A 14 -1.91 -4.37 7.03
N SER A 15 -0.83 -4.70 7.77
CA SER A 15 -0.94 -5.32 9.09
C SER A 15 -1.68 -4.41 10.08
N ASP A 16 -1.41 -3.11 10.07
CA ASP A 16 -2.12 -2.14 10.90
C ASP A 16 -3.59 -2.06 10.55
N ALA A 17 -3.94 -2.09 9.25
CA ALA A 17 -5.32 -2.11 8.80
C ALA A 17 -6.08 -3.34 9.35
N GLN A 18 -5.45 -4.52 9.29
CA GLN A 18 -6.02 -5.75 9.84
C GLN A 18 -6.19 -5.64 11.37
N HIS A 19 -5.21 -5.08 12.07
CA HIS A 19 -5.27 -4.85 13.51
C HIS A 19 -6.42 -3.91 13.90
N PHE A 20 -6.54 -2.75 13.25
CA PHE A 20 -7.60 -1.79 13.52
C PHE A 20 -8.99 -2.35 13.19
N LEU A 21 -9.11 -3.10 12.09
CA LEU A 21 -10.36 -3.72 11.71
C LEU A 21 -10.82 -4.74 12.77
N ALA A 22 -9.90 -5.59 13.24
CA ALA A 22 -10.18 -6.56 14.30
C ALA A 22 -10.57 -5.88 15.64
N ALA A 23 -10.08 -4.66 15.88
CA ALA A 23 -10.43 -3.84 17.04
C ALA A 23 -11.73 -3.02 16.87
N GLY A 24 -12.45 -3.18 15.75
CA GLY A 24 -13.67 -2.41 15.46
C GLY A 24 -13.42 -0.94 15.07
N ARG A 25 -12.16 -0.57 14.80
CA ARG A 25 -11.74 0.78 14.44
C ARG A 25 -11.72 0.94 12.91
N GLY A 26 -12.92 0.98 12.33
CA GLY A 26 -13.11 0.98 10.87
C GLY A 26 -12.44 2.14 10.14
N ASP A 27 -12.54 3.36 10.69
CA ASP A 27 -11.94 4.56 10.08
C ASP A 27 -10.41 4.46 10.02
N ASP A 28 -9.78 3.98 11.10
CA ASP A 28 -8.34 3.76 11.18
C ASP A 28 -7.90 2.63 10.23
N ALA A 29 -8.68 1.56 10.16
CA ALA A 29 -8.41 0.45 9.24
C ALA A 29 -8.48 0.92 7.78
N PHE A 30 -9.48 1.74 7.45
CA PHE A 30 -9.63 2.33 6.13
C PHE A 30 -8.47 3.27 5.80
N ALA A 31 -8.05 4.13 6.74
CA ALA A 31 -6.88 4.99 6.54
C ALA A 31 -5.60 4.17 6.28
N ALA A 32 -5.35 3.14 7.09
CA ALA A 32 -4.16 2.31 6.98
C ALA A 32 -4.09 1.54 5.66
N VAL A 33 -5.20 0.96 5.18
CA VAL A 33 -5.19 0.22 3.90
C VAL A 33 -4.98 1.14 2.69
N ASN A 34 -5.50 2.37 2.72
CA ASN A 34 -5.21 3.37 1.69
C ASN A 34 -3.74 3.79 1.69
N TYR A 35 -3.12 3.93 2.87
CA TYR A 35 -1.67 4.17 2.97
C TYR A 35 -0.84 3.01 2.42
N ALA A 36 -1.25 1.76 2.70
CA ALA A 36 -0.60 0.58 2.12
C ALA A 36 -0.63 0.62 0.59
N HIS A 37 -1.79 0.95 0.01
CA HIS A 37 -1.92 1.14 -1.44
C HIS A 37 -1.05 2.30 -1.97
N GLY A 38 -0.99 3.42 -1.26
CA GLY A 38 -0.15 4.57 -1.62
C GLY A 38 1.34 4.22 -1.74
N TRP A 39 1.86 3.33 -0.89
CA TRP A 39 3.25 2.84 -0.99
C TRP A 39 3.46 1.95 -2.22
N LEU A 40 2.49 1.10 -2.56
CA LEU A 40 2.55 0.30 -3.79
C LEU A 40 2.50 1.19 -5.03
N ASP A 41 1.60 2.17 -5.03
CA ASP A 41 1.46 3.15 -6.10
C ASP A 41 2.73 3.95 -6.34
N ALA A 42 3.31 4.52 -5.27
CA ALA A 42 4.58 5.23 -5.35
C ALA A 42 5.70 4.33 -5.89
N GLY A 43 5.79 3.08 -5.41
CA GLY A 43 6.79 2.12 -5.88
C GLY A 43 6.65 1.79 -7.38
N VAL A 44 5.41 1.62 -7.87
CA VAL A 44 5.12 1.38 -9.29
C VAL A 44 5.43 2.62 -10.14
N ARG A 45 5.02 3.81 -9.70
CA ARG A 45 5.27 5.08 -10.42
C ARG A 45 6.73 5.45 -10.51
N LEU A 46 7.53 5.10 -9.50
CA LEU A 46 8.98 5.29 -9.50
C LEU A 46 9.72 4.20 -10.29
N GLY A 47 9.03 3.21 -10.86
CA GLY A 47 9.62 2.07 -11.56
C GLY A 47 10.39 1.11 -10.64
N LEU A 48 10.17 1.18 -9.33
CA LEU A 48 10.80 0.32 -8.33
C LEU A 48 10.05 -1.00 -8.16
N LEU A 49 8.74 -1.01 -8.44
CA LEU A 49 7.87 -2.18 -8.39
C LEU A 49 7.23 -2.43 -9.75
N ASP A 50 7.01 -3.71 -10.06
CA ASP A 50 6.32 -4.14 -11.28
C ASP A 50 4.80 -4.19 -11.04
N GLY A 51 4.07 -3.25 -11.66
CA GLY A 51 2.61 -3.18 -11.65
C GLY A 51 1.91 -4.27 -12.48
N LYS A 52 2.64 -5.27 -12.97
CA LYS A 52 2.15 -6.42 -13.75
C LYS A 52 1.38 -6.05 -15.02
N GLY A 53 1.68 -4.87 -15.57
CA GLY A 53 1.04 -4.35 -16.77
C GLY A 53 -0.38 -3.81 -16.56
N ASP A 54 -0.87 -3.74 -15.32
CA ASP A 54 -2.16 -3.11 -15.00
C ASP A 54 -1.96 -1.78 -14.28
N TRP A 55 -1.64 -0.76 -15.09
CA TRP A 55 -1.40 0.60 -14.63
C TRP A 55 -2.67 1.32 -14.16
N ARG A 56 -3.86 0.76 -14.41
CA ARG A 56 -5.15 1.38 -14.03
C ARG A 56 -5.48 1.23 -12.55
N LEU A 57 -4.89 0.23 -11.90
CA LEU A 57 -4.99 0.04 -10.44
C LEU A 57 -4.07 1.00 -9.67
N PHE A 58 -3.22 1.72 -10.39
CA PHE A 58 -2.27 2.69 -9.89
C PHE A 58 -2.63 4.06 -10.48
N THR A 59 -2.27 5.15 -9.81
CA THR A 59 -2.52 6.54 -10.25
C THR A 59 -1.54 6.95 -11.37
N THR A 60 -1.43 6.08 -12.35
CA THR A 60 -0.73 6.31 -13.62
C THR A 60 -1.79 6.69 -14.64
N ASP A 61 -1.75 7.95 -15.07
CA ASP A 61 -2.52 8.45 -16.22
C ASP A 61 -2.13 7.71 -17.52
#